data_AF-F9RQ14-F1
#
_entry.id   AF-F9RQ14-F1
#
_cell.length_a   1.000
_cell.length_b   1.000
_cell.length_c   1.000
_cell.angle_alpha   90.00
_cell.angle_beta   90.00
_cell.angle_gamma   90.00
#
_symmetry.space_group_name_H-M   'P 1'
#
loop_
_entity.id
_entity.type
_entity.pdbx_description
1 polymer ?
#
loop_
_entity_poly.entity_id
_entity_poly.type
_entity_poly.pdbx_seq_one_letter_code
_entity_poly.pdbx_strand_id
1 'polypeptide(L)'
;MKCKPLVVLSVSLLLMACSSSHQLENPNGWFYWSNGETESVRMSDNQTAFIFRNAKTGEYVNYIRNKMIDENGCAAYSNNSVVHLYICNDGNAYLKTNGVASAVGTTTVRLKGNVNEPLHVTERVTPKETALKMYERFVSECISSPALKQAHRLAYYSNMDKGAIDAQKAAFESEDDFIKQCKSDAMLKIQLYQMD
;
A
#
# COMPACT_ATOMS: atom_id res chain seq x y z
N MET A 1 41.51 -55.05 -24.96
CA MET A 1 42.30 -54.80 -23.73
C MET A 1 43.27 -53.67 -24.04
N LYS A 2 43.31 -52.50 -23.40
CA LYS A 2 42.68 -51.95 -22.19
C LYS A 2 42.53 -50.43 -22.41
N CYS A 3 41.34 -49.89 -22.13
CA CYS A 3 41.16 -48.46 -21.91
C CYS A 3 41.83 -48.05 -20.59
N LYS A 4 42.36 -46.82 -20.53
CA LYS A 4 42.48 -46.06 -19.29
C LYS A 4 41.82 -44.69 -19.49
N PRO A 5 41.06 -44.21 -18.50
CA PRO A 5 40.30 -42.97 -18.60
C PRO A 5 41.21 -41.78 -18.26
N LEU A 6 41.07 -40.69 -19.00
CA LEU A 6 41.46 -39.37 -18.51
C LEU A 6 40.20 -38.68 -18.01
N VAL A 7 40.14 -38.55 -16.70
CA VAL A 7 39.17 -37.70 -15.99
C VAL A 7 39.43 -36.27 -16.42
N VAL A 8 38.47 -35.63 -17.08
CA VAL A 8 38.39 -34.17 -17.12
C VAL A 8 37.04 -33.74 -16.55
N LEU A 9 37.18 -33.05 -15.44
CA LEU A 9 36.20 -32.37 -14.63
C LEU A 9 35.36 -31.38 -15.44
N SER A 10 34.07 -31.33 -15.07
CA SER A 10 33.22 -30.13 -14.98
C SER A 10 33.25 -29.10 -16.11
N VAL A 11 32.12 -28.98 -16.81
CA VAL A 11 31.36 -27.72 -16.80
C VAL A 11 29.89 -28.11 -16.70
N SER A 12 29.35 -28.11 -15.48
CA SER A 12 27.92 -28.06 -15.29
C SER A 12 27.44 -26.75 -15.90
N LEU A 13 26.87 -26.83 -17.09
CA LEU A 13 26.12 -25.73 -17.70
C LEU A 13 24.90 -25.52 -16.80
N LEU A 14 25.06 -24.70 -15.77
CA LEU A 14 23.95 -24.06 -15.07
C LEU A 14 23.22 -23.25 -16.14
N LEU A 15 22.14 -23.84 -16.68
CA LEU A 15 21.05 -23.06 -17.21
C LEU A 15 20.57 -22.21 -16.05
N MET A 16 21.13 -21.00 -15.92
CA MET A 16 20.42 -19.90 -15.28
C MET A 16 19.11 -19.79 -16.07
N ALA A 17 18.04 -20.33 -15.48
CA ALA A 17 16.70 -19.95 -15.87
C ALA A 17 16.67 -18.43 -15.72
N CYS A 18 16.84 -17.75 -16.83
CA CYS A 18 16.65 -16.32 -16.94
C CYS A 18 15.19 -16.11 -16.53
N SER A 19 14.98 -15.59 -15.32
CA SER A 19 13.67 -15.23 -14.82
C SER A 19 13.08 -14.26 -15.84
N SER A 20 12.10 -14.76 -16.60
CA SER A 20 11.36 -13.99 -17.59
C SER A 20 10.89 -12.72 -16.90
N SER A 21 11.37 -11.55 -17.34
CA SER A 21 10.96 -10.29 -16.73
C SER A 21 9.44 -10.20 -16.76
N HIS A 22 8.80 -10.20 -15.59
CA HIS A 22 7.35 -10.13 -15.39
C HIS A 22 6.78 -8.74 -15.74
N GLN A 23 7.29 -8.13 -16.80
CA GLN A 23 6.94 -6.79 -17.23
C GLN A 23 5.98 -6.86 -18.42
N LEU A 24 5.13 -5.85 -18.53
CA LEU A 24 4.34 -5.59 -19.72
C LEU A 24 5.25 -5.27 -20.90
N GLU A 25 4.82 -5.65 -22.10
CA GLU A 25 5.43 -5.14 -23.31
C GLU A 25 5.01 -3.68 -23.52
N ASN A 26 6.00 -2.77 -23.60
CA ASN A 26 5.81 -1.33 -23.78
C ASN A 26 4.94 -0.67 -22.68
N PRO A 27 5.35 -0.72 -21.41
CA PRO A 27 4.65 0.00 -20.34
C PRO A 27 4.85 1.51 -20.53
N ASN A 28 3.84 2.30 -20.17
CA ASN A 28 3.93 3.76 -20.14
C ASN A 28 3.88 4.31 -18.71
N GLY A 29 4.02 3.43 -17.72
CA GLY A 29 4.19 3.80 -16.33
C GLY A 29 4.45 2.60 -15.42
N TRP A 30 4.52 2.92 -14.14
CA TRP A 30 4.86 2.01 -13.05
C TRP A 30 4.03 2.32 -11.81
N PHE A 31 3.69 1.27 -11.08
CA PHE A 31 3.17 1.32 -9.71
C PHE A 31 4.22 0.79 -8.74
N TYR A 32 4.36 1.48 -7.62
CA TYR A 32 5.23 1.09 -6.52
C TYR A 32 4.37 0.90 -5.28
N TRP A 33 4.19 -0.34 -4.86
CA TRP A 33 3.30 -0.73 -3.78
C TRP A 33 4.02 -0.75 -2.43
N SER A 34 3.25 -0.61 -1.36
CA SER A 34 3.74 -0.61 0.03
C SER A 34 4.36 -1.92 0.47
N ASN A 35 3.95 -3.03 -0.13
CA ASN A 35 4.53 -4.36 0.08
C ASN A 35 5.90 -4.53 -0.62
N GLY A 36 6.38 -3.50 -1.32
CA GLY A 36 7.65 -3.51 -2.05
C GLY A 36 7.55 -4.10 -3.47
N GLU A 37 6.36 -4.55 -3.88
CA GLU A 37 6.13 -4.96 -5.26
C GLU A 37 6.14 -3.75 -6.19
N THR A 38 6.67 -3.97 -7.40
CA THR A 38 6.68 -2.97 -8.47
C THR A 38 6.02 -3.58 -9.69
N GLU A 39 4.99 -2.92 -10.19
CA GLU A 39 4.22 -3.39 -11.34
C GLU A 39 4.36 -2.42 -12.50
N SER A 40 4.78 -2.94 -13.65
CA SER A 40 4.68 -2.20 -14.91
C SER A 40 3.20 -2.04 -15.26
N VAL A 41 2.83 -0.90 -15.82
CA VAL A 41 1.45 -0.65 -16.23
C VAL A 41 1.39 -0.02 -17.62
N ARG A 42 0.30 -0.28 -18.33
CA ARG A 42 -0.07 0.47 -19.53
C ARG A 42 -1.42 1.14 -19.34
N MET A 43 -1.43 2.47 -19.35
CA MET A 43 -2.65 3.27 -19.40
C MET A 43 -3.04 3.54 -20.86
N SER A 44 -4.32 3.48 -21.18
CA SER A 44 -4.83 3.85 -22.51
C SER A 44 -4.67 5.36 -22.78
N ASP A 45 -4.54 5.76 -24.04
CA ASP A 45 -4.29 7.16 -24.42
C ASP A 45 -5.42 8.13 -24.01
N ASN A 46 -6.65 7.60 -23.96
CA ASN A 46 -7.85 8.28 -23.49
C ASN A 46 -8.07 8.14 -21.97
N GLN A 47 -7.17 7.44 -21.27
CA GLN A 47 -7.19 7.20 -19.82
C GLN A 47 -8.44 6.52 -19.27
N THR A 48 -9.12 5.76 -20.13
CA THR A 48 -10.30 4.98 -19.73
C THR A 48 -9.93 3.59 -19.22
N ALA A 49 -8.68 3.15 -19.37
CA ALA A 49 -8.25 1.85 -18.90
C ALA A 49 -6.80 1.84 -18.42
N PHE A 50 -6.54 0.99 -17.43
CA PHE A 50 -5.22 0.52 -17.04
C PHE A 50 -5.11 -0.98 -17.29
N ILE A 51 -3.95 -1.41 -17.77
CA ILE A 51 -3.61 -2.81 -18.00
C ILE A 51 -2.39 -3.14 -17.16
N PHE A 52 -2.53 -4.16 -16.33
CA PHE A 52 -1.47 -4.78 -15.54
C PHE A 52 -1.19 -6.16 -16.08
N ARG A 53 0.01 -6.68 -15.80
CA ARG A 53 0.31 -8.09 -15.97
C ARG A 53 0.53 -8.69 -14.59
N ASN A 54 -0.33 -9.61 -14.19
CA ASN A 54 -0.23 -10.27 -12.89
C ASN A 54 1.11 -11.01 -12.81
N ALA A 55 1.92 -10.71 -11.80
CA ALA A 55 3.25 -11.31 -11.67
C ALA A 55 3.18 -12.83 -11.41
N LYS A 56 2.16 -13.31 -10.69
CA LYS A 56 1.97 -14.70 -10.31
C LYS A 56 1.40 -15.56 -11.45
N THR A 57 0.38 -15.07 -12.16
CA THR A 57 -0.31 -15.83 -13.21
C THR A 57 0.17 -15.51 -14.63
N GLY A 58 0.83 -14.36 -14.82
CA GLY A 58 1.21 -13.84 -16.13
C GLY A 58 0.05 -13.27 -16.95
N GLU A 59 -1.18 -13.31 -16.42
CA GLU A 59 -2.40 -12.85 -17.08
C GLU A 59 -2.50 -11.33 -17.10
N TYR A 60 -3.20 -10.81 -18.10
CA TYR A 60 -3.50 -9.39 -18.20
C TYR A 60 -4.74 -9.04 -17.39
N VAL A 61 -4.60 -8.06 -16.51
CA VAL A 61 -5.69 -7.55 -15.67
C VAL A 61 -6.03 -6.14 -16.12
N ASN A 62 -7.27 -5.94 -16.54
CA ASN A 62 -7.77 -4.66 -17.01
C ASN A 62 -8.61 -3.97 -15.95
N TYR A 63 -8.32 -2.70 -15.68
CA TYR A 63 -9.11 -1.82 -14.84
C TYR A 63 -9.73 -0.72 -15.71
N ILE A 64 -11.05 -0.62 -15.73
CA ILE A 64 -11.79 0.31 -16.59
C ILE A 64 -12.33 1.47 -15.75
N ARG A 65 -12.21 2.68 -16.28
CA ARG A 65 -12.63 3.92 -15.60
C ARG A 65 -14.08 3.85 -15.15
N ASN A 66 -14.31 4.09 -13.86
CA ASN A 66 -15.64 4.18 -13.27
C ASN A 66 -15.84 5.52 -12.55
N LYS A 67 -16.44 6.48 -13.23
CA LYS A 67 -16.64 7.85 -12.71
C LYS A 67 -17.64 7.92 -11.55
N MET A 68 -18.49 6.92 -11.38
CA MET A 68 -19.55 6.96 -10.36
C MET A 68 -19.01 6.80 -8.93
N ILE A 69 -17.79 6.28 -8.81
CA ILE A 69 -17.14 5.97 -7.53
C ILE A 69 -15.82 6.72 -7.37
N ASP A 70 -15.65 7.83 -8.09
CA ASP A 70 -14.53 8.74 -7.81
C ASP A 70 -14.64 9.29 -6.39
N GLU A 71 -13.50 9.49 -5.74
CA GLU A 71 -13.45 10.02 -4.39
C GLU A 71 -12.29 10.99 -4.24
N ASN A 72 -12.50 12.10 -3.54
CA ASN A 72 -11.45 12.96 -2.98
C ASN A 72 -10.29 13.33 -3.93
N GLY A 73 -10.59 13.66 -5.20
CA GLY A 73 -9.56 14.02 -6.19
C GLY A 73 -8.82 12.81 -6.78
N CYS A 74 -9.37 11.61 -6.63
CA CYS A 74 -8.87 10.36 -7.18
C CYS A 74 -9.84 9.80 -8.21
N ALA A 75 -9.30 9.37 -9.35
CA ALA A 75 -10.03 8.70 -10.39
C ALA A 75 -10.09 7.19 -10.09
N ALA A 76 -11.29 6.63 -10.10
CA ALA A 76 -11.51 5.21 -9.86
C ALA A 76 -11.56 4.39 -11.16
N TYR A 77 -11.03 3.17 -11.09
CA TYR A 77 -11.01 2.19 -12.16
C TYR A 77 -11.39 0.81 -11.60
N SER A 78 -12.31 0.11 -12.23
CA SER A 78 -12.83 -1.18 -11.76
C SER A 78 -12.28 -2.32 -12.62
N ASN A 79 -11.76 -3.36 -11.98
CA ASN A 79 -11.53 -4.64 -12.65
C ASN A 79 -12.78 -5.51 -12.63
N ASN A 80 -13.52 -5.48 -11.52
CA ASN A 80 -14.79 -6.16 -11.34
C ASN A 80 -15.65 -5.37 -10.33
N SER A 81 -16.73 -5.96 -9.81
CA SER A 81 -17.65 -5.29 -8.88
C SER A 81 -17.07 -5.03 -7.50
N VAL A 82 -15.94 -5.66 -7.15
CA VAL A 82 -15.36 -5.60 -5.80
C VAL A 82 -13.92 -5.09 -5.77
N VAL A 83 -13.19 -5.13 -6.90
CA VAL A 83 -11.80 -4.68 -7.00
C VAL A 83 -11.72 -3.37 -7.78
N HIS A 84 -11.22 -2.33 -7.09
CA HIS A 84 -11.12 -0.97 -7.60
C HIS A 84 -9.72 -0.40 -7.38
N LEU A 85 -9.15 0.19 -8.42
CA LEU A 85 -7.91 0.96 -8.40
C LEU A 85 -8.25 2.45 -8.39
N TYR A 86 -7.67 3.19 -7.45
CA TYR A 86 -7.83 4.63 -7.32
C TYR A 86 -6.49 5.31 -7.57
N ILE A 87 -6.49 6.28 -8.49
CA ILE A 87 -5.30 7.08 -8.84
C ILE A 87 -5.58 8.53 -8.52
N CYS A 88 -4.79 9.08 -7.62
CA CYS A 88 -4.96 10.43 -7.13
C CYS A 88 -4.07 11.41 -7.88
N ASN A 89 -4.49 12.68 -7.88
CA ASN A 89 -3.78 13.76 -8.56
C ASN A 89 -2.35 13.96 -8.03
N ASP A 90 -2.10 13.65 -6.77
CA ASP A 90 -0.78 13.73 -6.12
C ASP A 90 0.15 12.54 -6.45
N GLY A 91 -0.29 11.60 -7.29
CA GLY A 91 0.48 10.41 -7.67
C GLY A 91 0.31 9.23 -6.70
N ASN A 92 -0.51 9.36 -5.65
CA ASN A 92 -0.87 8.23 -4.80
C ASN A 92 -1.79 7.25 -5.52
N ALA A 93 -1.66 5.98 -5.17
CA ALA A 93 -2.44 4.88 -5.70
C ALA A 93 -3.01 4.01 -4.58
N TYR A 94 -4.26 3.57 -4.72
CA TYR A 94 -4.89 2.64 -3.80
C TYR A 94 -5.55 1.50 -4.55
N LEU A 95 -5.31 0.27 -4.13
CA LEU A 95 -6.13 -0.87 -4.51
C LEU A 95 -7.11 -1.13 -3.38
N LYS A 96 -8.41 -1.14 -3.70
CA LYS A 96 -9.47 -1.52 -2.78
C LYS A 96 -10.13 -2.81 -3.23
N THR A 97 -10.34 -3.72 -2.29
CA THR A 97 -11.12 -4.95 -2.48
C THR A 97 -12.28 -4.91 -1.48
N ASN A 98 -13.52 -5.03 -1.95
CA ASN A 98 -14.73 -4.90 -1.14
C ASN A 98 -14.78 -3.59 -0.33
N GLY A 99 -14.32 -2.48 -0.93
CA GLY A 99 -14.30 -1.16 -0.28
C GLY A 99 -13.19 -0.95 0.76
N VAL A 100 -12.40 -1.98 1.07
CA VAL A 100 -11.26 -1.90 2.00
C VAL A 100 -9.96 -1.77 1.21
N ALA A 101 -9.06 -0.88 1.64
CA ALA A 101 -7.74 -0.74 1.02
C ALA A 101 -6.89 -2.00 1.23
N SER A 102 -6.67 -2.76 0.15
CA SER A 102 -5.86 -3.97 0.10
C SER A 102 -4.40 -3.67 -0.23
N ALA A 103 -4.13 -2.60 -0.99
CA ALA A 103 -2.78 -2.10 -1.22
C ALA A 103 -2.75 -0.58 -1.36
N VAL A 104 -1.62 0.02 -0.98
CA VAL A 104 -1.36 1.46 -1.12
C VAL A 104 -0.02 1.64 -1.80
N GLY A 105 0.12 2.65 -2.64
CA GLY A 105 1.36 2.87 -3.38
C GLY A 105 1.43 4.25 -4.02
N THR A 106 2.38 4.39 -4.93
CA THR A 106 2.54 5.56 -5.79
C THR A 106 2.62 5.12 -7.25
N THR A 107 2.32 6.03 -8.17
CA THR A 107 2.39 5.78 -9.60
C THR A 107 3.14 6.88 -10.34
N THR A 108 3.78 6.50 -11.44
CA THR A 108 4.39 7.45 -12.39
C THR A 108 3.40 7.94 -13.46
N VAL A 109 2.20 7.35 -13.51
CA VAL A 109 1.20 7.68 -14.52
C VAL A 109 0.47 8.99 -14.18
N ARG A 110 0.33 9.87 -15.18
CA ARG A 110 -0.37 11.16 -15.04
C ARG A 110 -1.78 11.13 -15.60
N LEU A 111 -2.75 11.54 -14.79
CA LEU A 111 -4.10 11.80 -15.27
C LEU A 111 -4.17 13.14 -16.05
N LYS A 112 -4.84 13.14 -17.19
CA LYS A 112 -5.07 14.31 -18.06
C LYS A 112 -6.00 15.27 -17.32
N GLY A 113 -5.56 16.52 -17.19
CA GLY A 113 -6.20 17.55 -16.37
C GLY A 113 -5.31 18.06 -15.23
N ASN A 114 -4.20 17.36 -14.94
CA ASN A 114 -3.25 17.72 -13.90
C ASN A 114 -1.86 18.06 -14.45
N VAL A 115 -1.80 18.90 -15.51
CA VAL A 115 -0.57 19.16 -16.29
C VAL A 115 0.33 20.23 -15.68
N ASN A 116 -0.16 20.97 -14.69
CA ASN A 116 0.48 22.19 -14.19
C ASN A 116 1.17 22.04 -12.83
N GLU A 117 1.00 20.92 -12.13
CA GLU A 117 1.80 20.62 -10.94
C GLU A 117 2.89 19.60 -11.29
N PRO A 118 4.17 19.88 -10.95
CA PRO A 118 5.20 18.88 -11.08
C PRO A 118 4.78 17.68 -10.23
N LEU A 119 4.74 16.50 -10.86
CA LEU A 119 4.54 15.27 -10.11
C LEU A 119 5.71 15.15 -9.15
N HIS A 120 5.46 15.41 -7.86
CA HIS A 120 6.41 15.09 -6.81
C HIS A 120 6.39 13.57 -6.65
N VAL A 121 6.97 12.86 -7.62
CA VAL A 121 7.60 11.55 -7.35
C VAL A 121 8.83 11.86 -6.51
N THR A 122 8.62 12.34 -5.29
CA THR A 122 9.68 12.44 -4.30
C THR A 122 10.02 11.01 -3.92
N GLU A 123 11.02 10.53 -4.66
CA GLU A 123 11.81 9.34 -4.43
C GLU A 123 11.10 8.02 -4.68
N ARG A 124 11.88 7.01 -5.05
CA ARG A 124 11.48 5.61 -4.89
C ARG A 124 11.14 5.48 -3.41
N VAL A 125 9.87 5.62 -3.06
CA VAL A 125 9.41 5.45 -1.68
C VAL A 125 9.81 4.04 -1.31
N THR A 126 10.86 3.92 -0.53
CA THR A 126 11.34 2.62 -0.11
C THR A 126 10.20 1.95 0.67
N PRO A 127 10.10 0.61 0.71
CA PRO A 127 9.09 -0.08 1.53
C PRO A 127 9.04 0.45 2.98
N LYS A 128 10.19 0.94 3.48
CA LYS A 128 10.34 1.59 4.78
C LYS A 128 9.66 2.95 4.87
N GLU A 129 9.76 3.81 3.85
CA GLU A 129 9.09 5.12 3.83
C GLU A 129 7.58 4.98 3.61
N THR A 130 7.15 3.97 2.85
CA THR A 130 5.72 3.68 2.71
C THR A 130 5.14 3.11 4.00
N ALA A 131 5.85 2.20 4.68
CA ALA A 131 5.48 1.71 6.00
C ALA A 131 5.40 2.85 7.03
N LEU A 132 6.33 3.81 6.99
CA LEU A 132 6.29 4.98 7.87
C LEU A 132 5.07 5.87 7.61
N LYS A 133 4.77 6.18 6.34
CA LYS A 133 3.56 6.96 5.99
C LYS A 133 2.27 6.23 6.37
N MET A 134 2.22 4.90 6.20
CA MET A 134 1.09 4.08 6.64
C MET A 134 0.97 4.08 8.16
N TYR A 135 2.08 3.99 8.88
CA TYR A 135 2.12 4.07 10.34
C TYR A 135 1.57 5.40 10.83
N GLU A 136 2.07 6.51 10.29
CA GLU A 136 1.63 7.86 10.64
C GLU A 136 0.14 8.05 10.38
N ARG A 137 -0.36 7.55 9.23
CA ARG A 137 -1.78 7.60 8.90
C ARG A 137 -2.64 6.78 9.86
N PHE A 138 -2.29 5.53 10.13
CA PHE A 138 -3.06 4.67 11.04
C PHE A 138 -3.10 5.23 12.46
N VAL A 139 -1.96 5.73 12.95
CA VAL A 139 -1.88 6.37 14.25
C VAL A 139 -2.75 7.64 14.27
N SER A 140 -2.68 8.48 13.24
CA SER A 140 -3.51 9.69 13.14
C SER A 140 -5.01 9.38 13.08
N GLU A 141 -5.45 8.41 12.28
CA GLU A 141 -6.85 7.99 12.19
C GLU A 141 -7.35 7.39 13.52
N CYS A 142 -6.51 6.62 14.22
CA CYS A 142 -6.84 6.02 15.51
C CYS A 142 -6.98 7.08 16.63
N ILE A 143 -6.02 8.00 16.73
CA ILE A 143 -6.00 9.08 17.74
C ILE A 143 -7.12 10.10 17.49
N SER A 144 -7.42 10.40 16.22
CA SER A 144 -8.52 11.31 15.87
C SER A 144 -9.91 10.68 16.01
N SER A 145 -9.99 9.37 16.30
CA SER A 145 -11.27 8.69 16.45
C SER A 145 -12.05 9.18 17.69
N PRO A 146 -13.39 9.10 17.67
CA PRO A 146 -14.21 9.37 18.84
C PRO A 146 -13.84 8.52 20.07
N ALA A 147 -13.14 7.39 19.87
CA ALA A 147 -12.76 6.47 20.92
C ALA A 147 -11.75 7.05 21.92
N LEU A 148 -10.82 7.92 21.49
CA LEU A 148 -9.89 8.58 22.42
C LEU A 148 -10.64 9.50 23.41
N LYS A 149 -11.56 10.32 22.88
CA LYS A 149 -12.43 11.17 23.72
C LYS A 149 -13.30 10.34 24.66
N GLN A 150 -13.75 9.17 24.21
CA GLN A 150 -14.53 8.25 25.04
C GLN A 150 -13.68 7.62 26.14
N ALA A 151 -12.46 7.18 25.84
CA ALA A 151 -11.50 6.64 26.81
C ALA A 151 -11.19 7.65 27.92
N HIS A 152 -10.88 8.90 27.54
CA HIS A 152 -10.67 10.00 28.48
C HIS A 152 -11.88 10.20 29.41
N ARG A 153 -13.09 10.32 28.83
CA ARG A 153 -14.32 10.54 29.62
C ARG A 153 -14.58 9.39 30.58
N LEU A 154 -14.45 8.15 30.14
CA LEU A 154 -14.66 6.97 30.97
C LEU A 154 -13.68 6.94 32.15
N ALA A 155 -12.39 7.15 31.90
CA ALA A 155 -11.37 7.17 32.94
C ALA A 155 -11.55 8.33 33.93
N TYR A 156 -11.92 9.52 33.45
CA TYR A 156 -12.24 10.66 34.30
C TYR A 156 -13.42 10.37 35.22
N TYR A 157 -14.59 10.01 34.66
CA TYR A 157 -15.81 9.83 35.46
C TYR A 157 -15.75 8.61 36.39
N SER A 158 -14.96 7.58 36.05
CA SER A 158 -14.76 6.39 36.89
C SER A 158 -13.85 6.63 38.11
N ASN A 159 -13.12 7.74 38.15
CA ASN A 159 -12.23 8.09 39.27
C ASN A 159 -12.62 9.41 39.96
N MET A 160 -13.77 9.99 39.61
CA MET A 160 -14.28 11.23 40.21
C MET A 160 -14.56 11.09 41.72
N ASP A 161 -14.86 9.90 42.19
CA ASP A 161 -15.05 9.56 43.61
C ASP A 161 -13.76 9.72 44.44
N LYS A 162 -12.59 9.60 43.80
CA LYS A 162 -11.27 9.83 44.41
C LYS A 162 -10.85 11.31 44.40
N GLY A 163 -11.63 12.16 43.73
CA GLY A 163 -11.39 13.60 43.62
C GLY A 163 -10.89 14.02 42.24
N ALA A 164 -11.09 15.30 41.91
CA ALA A 164 -10.86 15.83 40.56
C ALA A 164 -9.41 15.68 40.07
N ILE A 165 -8.43 15.77 40.98
CA ILE A 165 -7.00 15.62 40.63
C ILE A 165 -6.70 14.19 40.17
N ASP A 166 -7.17 13.20 40.93
CA ASP A 166 -6.95 11.78 40.60
C ASP A 166 -7.74 11.36 39.36
N ALA A 167 -8.97 11.88 39.19
CA ALA A 167 -9.77 11.69 37.98
C ALA A 167 -9.07 12.23 36.73
N GLN A 168 -8.52 13.44 36.81
CA GLN A 168 -7.80 14.05 35.71
C GLN A 168 -6.52 13.28 35.36
N LYS A 169 -5.78 12.81 36.39
CA LYS A 169 -4.60 11.97 36.19
C LYS A 169 -4.94 10.65 35.49
N ALA A 170 -5.96 9.94 35.96
CA ALA A 170 -6.42 8.68 35.35
C ALA A 170 -6.89 8.88 33.89
N ALA A 171 -7.52 10.02 33.59
CA ALA A 171 -7.93 10.36 32.23
C ALA A 171 -6.74 10.51 31.28
N PHE A 172 -5.68 11.22 31.70
CA PHE A 172 -4.46 11.34 30.90
C PHE A 172 -3.71 10.02 30.75
N GLU A 173 -3.61 9.21 31.81
CA GLU A 173 -3.02 7.87 31.74
C GLU A 173 -3.78 6.99 30.74
N SER A 174 -5.12 7.06 30.72
CA SER A 174 -5.93 6.33 29.75
C SER A 174 -5.75 6.81 28.31
N GLU A 175 -5.54 8.11 28.09
CA GLU A 175 -5.21 8.63 26.75
C GLU A 175 -3.85 8.13 26.27
N ASP A 176 -2.84 8.13 27.15
CA ASP A 176 -1.51 7.63 26.85
C ASP A 176 -1.54 6.13 26.51
N ASP A 177 -2.30 5.33 27.27
CA ASP A 177 -2.46 3.91 27.00
C ASP A 177 -3.21 3.65 25.70
N PHE A 178 -4.23 4.46 25.39
CA PHE A 178 -4.91 4.39 24.09
C PHE A 178 -3.96 4.72 22.93
N ILE A 179 -3.12 5.75 23.07
CA ILE A 179 -2.12 6.12 22.06
C ILE A 179 -1.10 4.99 21.88
N LYS A 180 -0.62 4.37 22.96
CA LYS A 180 0.27 3.20 22.89
C LYS A 180 -0.39 2.05 22.13
N GLN A 181 -1.66 1.77 22.41
CA GLN A 181 -2.42 0.74 21.70
C GLN A 181 -2.53 1.06 20.21
N CYS A 182 -2.90 2.29 19.85
CA CYS A 182 -2.96 2.73 18.44
C CYS A 182 -1.62 2.50 17.71
N LYS A 183 -0.49 2.79 18.37
CA LYS A 183 0.84 2.55 17.81
C LYS A 183 1.12 1.06 17.62
N SER A 184 0.77 0.23 18.60
CA SER A 184 0.91 -1.23 18.52
C SER A 184 0.06 -1.82 17.38
N ASP A 185 -1.20 -1.41 17.28
CA ASP A 185 -2.12 -1.86 16.23
C ASP A 185 -1.66 -1.42 14.84
N ALA A 186 -1.11 -0.20 14.72
CA ALA A 186 -0.53 0.29 13.48
C ALA A 186 0.69 -0.56 13.06
N MET A 187 1.58 -0.92 14.01
CA MET A 187 2.70 -1.82 13.71
C MET A 187 2.23 -3.20 13.29
N LEU A 188 1.24 -3.78 13.99
CA LEU A 188 0.69 -5.08 13.64
C LEU A 188 0.06 -5.06 12.24
N LYS A 189 -0.72 -4.03 11.90
CA LYS A 189 -1.28 -3.86 10.55
C LYS A 189 -0.18 -3.83 9.49
N ILE A 190 0.87 -3.04 9.71
CA ILE A 190 2.01 -2.96 8.77
C ILE A 190 2.72 -4.31 8.64
N GLN A 191 2.93 -5.04 9.73
CA GLN A 191 3.55 -6.37 9.71
C GLN A 191 2.70 -7.36 8.92
N LEU A 192 1.37 -7.36 9.14
CA LEU A 192 0.44 -8.19 8.37
C LEU A 192 0.48 -7.84 6.87
N TYR A 193 0.55 -6.56 6.51
CA TYR A 193 0.73 -6.11 5.12
C TYR A 193 2.06 -6.56 4.47
N GLN A 194 3.07 -6.96 5.25
CA GLN A 194 4.37 -7.42 4.75
C GLN A 194 4.47 -8.96 4.66
N MET A 195 3.47 -9.70 5.16
CA MET A 195 3.46 -11.16 5.19
C MET A 195 2.62 -11.81 4.08
N ASP A 196 1.82 -11.01 3.35
CA ASP A 196 0.99 -11.42 2.20
C ASP A 196 1.67 -11.14 0.84
#